data_AF-A0A8C3LMB6-F1
#
_entry.id   AF-A0A8C3LMB6-F1
#
_cell.length_a   1.000
_cell.length_b   1.000
_cell.length_c   1.000
_cell.angle_alpha   90.00
_cell.angle_beta   90.00
_cell.angle_gamma   90.00
#
_symmetry.space_group_name_H-M   'P 1'
#
loop_
_entity.id
_entity.type
_entity.pdbx_description
1 polymer ?
#
loop_
_entity_poly.entity_id
_entity_poly.type
_entity_poly.pdbx_seq_one_letter_code
_entity_poly.pdbx_strand_id
1 'polypeptide(L)'
;MENIFQLVRNVIPPLTGKRHKGQDGRIGIVGGCREYTGAPYFAAITALKVGADLSHVFCTKDAATVIKSYSPELIVHPVLDSPNAVHEVDKWLPRLHSVVIGPGLGRDEALLENAKAIIEKSKLKGIPIIIDADGLWLISQQPSLIQGYQRAILTPNYMEFSRLYEAMLRDPVDSSDHHGCVLRLSQALGNLTVVQKGERDLISDGEKGK
;
A
#
# COMPACT_ATOMS: atom_id res chain seq x y z
N MET A 1 -9.24 -9.39 22.75
CA MET A 1 -9.90 -8.27 22.05
C MET A 1 -9.73 -6.94 22.78
N GLU A 2 -9.96 -6.86 24.10
CA GLU A 2 -9.82 -5.62 24.89
C GLU A 2 -8.45 -4.93 24.74
N ASN A 3 -7.39 -5.71 24.55
CA ASN A 3 -6.03 -5.22 24.31
C ASN A 3 -5.83 -4.56 22.93
N ILE A 4 -6.47 -5.07 21.86
CA ILE A 4 -6.30 -4.51 20.49
C ILE A 4 -6.94 -3.12 20.39
N PHE A 5 -8.14 -2.93 20.94
CA PHE A 5 -8.78 -1.61 20.91
C PHE A 5 -7.96 -0.56 21.66
N GLN A 6 -7.27 -0.94 22.73
CA GLN A 6 -6.37 -0.04 23.43
C GLN A 6 -5.12 0.28 22.61
N LEU A 7 -4.53 -0.71 21.93
CA LEU A 7 -3.43 -0.48 20.98
C LEU A 7 -3.85 0.48 19.85
N VAL A 8 -5.05 0.30 19.29
CA VAL A 8 -5.60 1.20 18.25
C VAL A 8 -5.74 2.62 18.77
N ARG A 9 -6.24 2.82 19.99
CA ARG A 9 -6.32 4.17 20.59
C ARG A 9 -4.95 4.81 20.78
N ASN A 10 -3.93 4.02 21.11
CA ASN A 10 -2.59 4.52 21.38
C ASN A 10 -1.84 4.96 20.10
N VAL A 11 -2.24 4.48 18.92
CA VAL A 11 -1.62 4.88 17.65
C VAL A 11 -2.24 6.14 17.03
N ILE A 12 -3.44 6.54 17.47
CA ILE A 12 -4.10 7.74 16.96
C ILE A 12 -3.47 8.99 17.59
N PRO A 13 -2.88 9.90 16.80
CA PRO A 13 -2.30 11.13 17.33
C PRO A 13 -3.39 12.00 18.01
N PRO A 14 -3.11 12.62 19.18
CA PRO A 14 -4.06 13.52 19.79
C PRO A 14 -4.20 14.81 18.97
N LEU A 15 -5.44 15.28 18.83
CA LEU A 15 -5.71 16.59 18.24
C LEU A 15 -5.23 17.69 19.19
N THR A 16 -4.35 18.57 18.69
CA THR A 16 -3.77 19.65 19.47
C THR A 16 -3.59 20.90 18.63
N GLY A 17 -3.89 22.07 19.21
CA GLY A 17 -3.67 23.37 18.55
C GLY A 17 -2.20 23.73 18.34
N LYS A 18 -1.25 22.91 18.81
CA LYS A 18 0.19 23.09 18.61
C LYS A 18 0.69 22.53 17.27
N ARG A 19 -0.11 21.71 16.59
CA ARG A 19 0.26 21.07 15.33
C ARG A 19 -0.27 21.85 14.14
N HIS A 20 0.43 21.74 13.02
CA HIS A 20 0.08 22.37 11.76
C HIS A 20 -0.16 21.33 10.67
N LYS A 21 -0.92 21.72 9.65
CA LYS A 21 -1.28 20.90 8.49
C LYS A 21 -0.05 20.17 7.92
N GLY A 22 -0.16 18.85 7.87
CA GLY A 22 0.85 17.92 7.37
C GLY A 22 1.63 17.23 8.49
N GLN A 23 1.49 17.60 9.76
CA GLN A 23 2.17 16.92 10.87
C GLN A 23 1.47 15.63 11.30
N ASP A 24 0.17 15.49 11.04
CA ASP A 24 -0.65 14.35 11.49
C ASP A 24 -1.03 13.39 10.34
N GLY A 25 -0.31 13.44 9.21
CA GLY A 25 -0.46 12.44 8.16
C GLY A 25 -0.33 13.04 6.75
N ARG A 26 0.57 12.48 5.96
CA ARG A 26 0.75 12.83 4.55
C ARG A 26 0.85 11.54 3.79
N ILE A 27 -0.26 11.11 3.20
CA ILE A 27 -0.40 9.77 2.62
C ILE A 27 -0.31 9.89 1.11
N GLY A 28 0.56 9.11 0.47
CA GLY A 28 0.63 8.99 -0.99
C GLY A 28 -0.08 7.73 -1.47
N ILE A 29 -0.85 7.84 -2.54
CA ILE A 29 -1.49 6.73 -3.23
C ILE A 29 -0.89 6.68 -4.63
N VAL A 30 -0.29 5.57 -5.01
CA VAL A 30 0.29 5.32 -6.33
C VAL A 30 -0.58 4.29 -7.05
N GLY A 31 -1.29 4.75 -8.07
CA GLY A 31 -2.26 3.96 -8.80
C GLY A 31 -3.24 4.85 -9.55
N GLY A 32 -4.26 4.25 -10.15
CA GLY A 32 -5.17 4.96 -11.05
C GLY A 32 -4.65 4.99 -12.47
N CYS A 33 -5.22 4.12 -13.30
CA CYS A 33 -5.06 4.11 -14.75
C CYS A 33 -6.36 4.57 -15.44
N ARG A 34 -6.37 4.54 -16.77
CA ARG A 34 -7.49 4.96 -17.60
C ARG A 34 -8.80 4.27 -17.21
N GLU A 35 -8.75 2.99 -16.88
CA GLU A 35 -9.91 2.15 -16.56
C GLU A 35 -10.31 2.25 -15.07
N TYR A 36 -9.33 2.39 -14.16
CA TYR A 36 -9.54 2.21 -12.72
C TYR A 36 -9.31 3.50 -11.92
N THR A 37 -10.20 4.47 -12.09
CA THR A 37 -10.13 5.77 -11.41
C THR A 37 -10.72 5.77 -10.00
N GLY A 38 -11.65 4.86 -9.70
CA GLY A 38 -12.33 4.81 -8.40
C GLY A 38 -11.48 4.25 -7.25
N ALA A 39 -10.69 3.20 -7.51
CA ALA A 39 -9.84 2.57 -6.49
C ALA A 39 -8.86 3.53 -5.80
N PRO A 40 -8.05 4.34 -6.53
CA PRO A 40 -7.15 5.29 -5.88
C PRO A 40 -7.91 6.40 -5.14
N TYR A 41 -9.10 6.80 -5.62
CA TYR A 41 -9.95 7.75 -4.91
C TYR A 41 -10.40 7.20 -3.55
N PHE A 42 -10.91 5.97 -3.49
CA PHE A 42 -11.37 5.38 -2.23
C PHE A 42 -10.25 5.23 -1.22
N ALA A 43 -9.06 4.81 -1.66
CA ALA A 43 -7.87 4.77 -0.80
C ALA A 43 -7.53 6.17 -0.26
N ALA A 44 -7.50 7.18 -1.14
CA ALA A 44 -7.09 8.53 -0.79
C ALA A 44 -8.09 9.28 0.10
N ILE A 45 -9.38 9.22 -0.21
CA ILE A 45 -10.42 9.89 0.58
C ILE A 45 -10.60 9.22 1.94
N THR A 46 -10.43 7.90 2.03
CA THR A 46 -10.50 7.19 3.30
C THR A 46 -9.37 7.63 4.23
N ALA A 47 -8.14 7.83 3.69
CA ALA A 47 -7.04 8.38 4.47
C ALA A 47 -7.39 9.73 5.13
N LEU A 48 -8.04 10.64 4.39
CA LEU A 48 -8.52 11.92 4.96
C LEU A 48 -9.62 11.69 6.00
N LYS A 49 -10.59 10.82 5.72
CA LYS A 49 -11.71 10.53 6.63
C LYS A 49 -11.27 9.91 7.97
N VAL A 50 -10.15 9.17 7.97
CA VAL A 50 -9.57 8.60 9.22
C VAL A 50 -8.57 9.53 9.91
N GLY A 51 -8.36 10.75 9.38
CA GLY A 51 -7.64 11.82 10.07
C GLY A 51 -6.28 12.22 9.48
N ALA A 52 -5.90 11.74 8.28
CA ALA A 52 -4.70 12.26 7.63
C ALA A 52 -4.89 13.74 7.21
N ASP A 53 -3.89 14.58 7.46
CA ASP A 53 -3.93 16.00 7.08
C ASP A 53 -3.92 16.22 5.56
N LEU A 54 -3.21 15.36 4.83
CA LEU A 54 -2.99 15.45 3.39
C LEU A 54 -3.02 14.06 2.74
N SER A 55 -3.66 14.00 1.57
CA SER A 55 -3.75 12.79 0.75
C SER A 55 -3.40 13.14 -0.69
N HIS A 56 -2.36 12.49 -1.19
CA HIS A 56 -1.79 12.69 -2.52
C HIS A 56 -2.12 11.47 -3.39
N VAL A 57 -2.58 11.70 -4.62
CA VAL A 57 -2.80 10.62 -5.59
C VAL A 57 -1.86 10.82 -6.77
N PHE A 58 -0.95 9.88 -6.99
CA PHE A 58 -0.09 9.82 -8.17
C PHE A 58 -0.69 8.82 -9.14
N CYS A 59 -1.28 9.33 -10.22
CA CYS A 59 -2.04 8.56 -11.19
C CYS A 59 -1.63 8.92 -12.62
N THR A 60 -2.19 8.19 -13.60
CA THR A 60 -2.05 8.56 -15.01
C THR A 60 -2.79 9.86 -15.31
N LYS A 61 -2.41 10.50 -16.41
CA LYS A 61 -3.04 11.75 -16.86
C LYS A 61 -4.55 11.58 -17.10
N ASP A 62 -4.94 10.46 -17.71
CA ASP A 62 -6.34 10.16 -18.04
C ASP A 62 -7.20 9.92 -16.79
N ALA A 63 -6.62 9.35 -15.73
CA ALA A 63 -7.33 9.12 -14.47
C ALA A 63 -7.55 10.42 -13.67
N ALA A 64 -6.66 11.40 -13.83
CA ALA A 64 -6.57 12.54 -12.91
C ALA A 64 -7.80 13.44 -12.92
N THR A 65 -8.36 13.76 -14.08
CA THR A 65 -9.54 14.64 -14.18
C THR A 65 -10.74 14.02 -13.47
N VAL A 66 -10.93 12.71 -13.65
CA VAL A 66 -12.02 11.97 -13.00
C VAL A 66 -11.82 11.99 -11.49
N ILE A 67 -10.63 11.63 -10.99
CA ILE A 67 -10.35 11.62 -9.54
C ILE A 67 -10.51 13.02 -8.92
N LYS A 68 -10.04 14.08 -9.59
CA LYS A 68 -10.19 15.47 -9.13
C LYS A 68 -11.66 15.89 -9.05
N SER A 69 -12.53 15.35 -9.90
CA SER A 69 -13.97 15.64 -9.88
C SER A 69 -14.71 15.01 -8.69
N TYR A 70 -14.15 13.96 -8.07
CA TYR A 70 -14.77 13.29 -6.92
C TYR A 70 -14.59 14.04 -5.61
N SER A 71 -13.47 14.74 -5.41
CA SER A 71 -13.26 15.59 -4.23
C SER A 71 -12.22 16.69 -4.49
N PRO A 72 -12.50 17.95 -4.09
CA PRO A 72 -11.53 19.05 -4.16
C PRO A 72 -10.45 18.97 -3.07
N GLU A 73 -10.55 18.05 -2.11
CA GLU A 73 -9.62 17.94 -0.98
C GLU A 73 -8.36 17.14 -1.34
N LEU A 74 -8.44 16.28 -2.37
CA LEU A 74 -7.34 15.43 -2.81
C LEU A 74 -6.32 16.21 -3.63
N ILE A 75 -5.03 15.97 -3.38
CA ILE A 75 -3.95 16.51 -4.20
C ILE A 75 -3.58 15.48 -5.27
N VAL A 76 -4.11 15.66 -6.47
CA VAL A 76 -3.95 14.69 -7.58
C VAL A 76 -2.86 15.11 -8.56
N HIS A 77 -1.86 14.25 -8.72
CA HIS A 77 -0.66 14.40 -9.53
C HIS A 77 -0.74 13.50 -10.79
N PRO A 78 -1.03 14.07 -11.98
CA PRO A 78 -1.10 13.33 -13.25
C PRO A 78 0.30 13.07 -13.81
N VAL A 79 1.06 12.17 -13.18
CA VAL A 79 2.50 11.98 -13.50
C VAL A 79 2.89 10.53 -13.78
N LEU A 80 2.05 9.54 -13.45
CA LEU A 80 2.45 8.13 -13.37
C LEU A 80 2.75 7.48 -14.73
N ASP A 81 2.19 8.04 -15.80
CA ASP A 81 2.41 7.67 -17.20
C ASP A 81 3.38 8.61 -17.94
N SER A 82 4.01 9.55 -17.23
CA SER A 82 4.98 10.45 -17.84
C SER A 82 6.37 9.80 -17.97
N PRO A 83 7.20 10.20 -18.95
CA PRO A 83 8.58 9.70 -19.07
C PRO A 83 9.45 9.93 -17.81
N ASN A 84 9.09 10.93 -17.00
CA ASN A 84 9.79 11.29 -15.77
C ASN A 84 8.98 10.92 -14.52
N ALA A 85 8.03 9.98 -14.61
CA ALA A 85 7.09 9.63 -13.54
C ALA A 85 7.79 9.41 -12.19
N VAL A 86 8.81 8.54 -12.19
CA VAL A 86 9.57 8.20 -10.98
C VAL A 86 10.21 9.44 -10.37
N HIS A 87 10.78 10.33 -11.19
CA HIS A 87 11.41 11.57 -10.71
C HIS A 87 10.37 12.54 -10.12
N GLU A 88 9.22 12.70 -10.76
CA GLU A 88 8.15 13.56 -10.23
C GLU A 88 7.60 13.04 -8.89
N VAL A 89 7.41 11.72 -8.75
CA VAL A 89 7.00 11.11 -7.49
C VAL A 89 8.10 11.23 -6.42
N ASP A 90 9.37 11.04 -6.79
CA ASP A 90 10.52 11.09 -5.86
C ASP A 90 10.66 12.44 -5.15
N LYS A 91 10.27 13.55 -5.81
CA LYS A 91 10.23 14.89 -5.19
C LYS A 91 9.28 14.96 -3.99
N TRP A 92 8.22 14.16 -4.00
CA TRP A 92 7.22 14.14 -2.94
C TRP A 92 7.52 13.12 -1.85
N LEU A 93 8.18 12.01 -2.18
CA LEU A 93 8.48 10.92 -1.25
C LEU A 93 9.02 11.41 0.12
N PRO A 94 10.02 12.32 0.21
CA PRO A 94 10.52 12.81 1.50
C PRO A 94 9.49 13.51 2.39
N ARG A 95 8.36 13.92 1.83
CA ARG A 95 7.26 14.59 2.54
C ARG A 95 6.18 13.61 2.98
N LEU A 96 6.15 12.39 2.47
CA LEU A 96 5.10 11.43 2.76
C LEU A 96 5.44 10.61 4.02
N HIS A 97 4.43 10.39 4.85
CA HIS A 97 4.54 9.53 6.04
C HIS A 97 4.30 8.05 5.70
N SER A 98 3.56 7.77 4.62
CA SER A 98 3.43 6.44 4.04
C SER A 98 2.98 6.53 2.58
N VAL A 99 3.18 5.44 1.86
CA VAL A 99 2.70 5.27 0.49
C VAL A 99 1.88 3.99 0.36
N VAL A 100 0.74 4.06 -0.34
CA VAL A 100 -0.09 2.93 -0.74
C VAL A 100 0.12 2.73 -2.24
N ILE A 101 0.44 1.52 -2.66
CA ILE A 101 0.80 1.23 -4.06
C ILE A 101 -0.08 0.09 -4.57
N GLY A 102 -0.74 0.33 -5.70
CA GLY A 102 -1.52 -0.67 -6.42
C GLY A 102 -3.02 -0.38 -6.64
N PRO A 103 -3.74 0.43 -5.84
CA PRO A 103 -5.16 0.72 -6.09
C PRO A 103 -5.40 1.29 -7.49
N GLY A 104 -5.98 0.49 -8.37
CA GLY A 104 -6.25 0.86 -9.76
C GLY A 104 -4.99 1.10 -10.60
N LEU A 105 -3.84 0.54 -10.23
CA LEU A 105 -2.59 0.69 -10.99
C LEU A 105 -2.69 0.10 -12.39
N GLY A 106 -3.46 -0.99 -12.55
CA GLY A 106 -3.48 -1.77 -13.78
C GLY A 106 -2.21 -2.59 -13.94
N ARG A 107 -2.05 -3.20 -15.12
CA ARG A 107 -0.94 -4.11 -15.45
C ARG A 107 -0.23 -3.75 -16.75
N ASP A 108 -0.32 -2.48 -17.13
CA ASP A 108 0.51 -1.93 -18.19
C ASP A 108 1.99 -1.98 -17.75
N GLU A 109 2.86 -2.45 -18.64
CA GLU A 109 4.26 -2.70 -18.32
C GLU A 109 5.00 -1.43 -17.88
N ALA A 110 4.73 -0.28 -18.53
CA ALA A 110 5.37 0.98 -18.17
C ALA A 110 4.91 1.48 -16.79
N LEU A 111 3.62 1.33 -16.46
CA LEU A 111 3.12 1.67 -15.13
C LEU A 111 3.69 0.77 -14.03
N LEU A 112 3.84 -0.52 -14.31
CA LEU A 112 4.43 -1.49 -13.38
C LEU A 112 5.92 -1.21 -13.13
N GLU A 113 6.70 -0.88 -14.17
CA GLU A 113 8.10 -0.48 -14.01
C GLU A 113 8.24 0.84 -13.22
N ASN A 114 7.35 1.80 -13.46
CA ASN A 114 7.30 3.03 -12.66
C ASN A 114 6.97 2.73 -11.19
N ALA A 115 5.97 1.87 -10.92
CA ALA A 115 5.61 1.47 -9.57
C ALA A 115 6.75 0.74 -8.86
N LYS A 116 7.47 -0.15 -9.55
CA LYS A 116 8.66 -0.83 -9.05
C LYS A 116 9.74 0.16 -8.62
N ALA A 117 10.10 1.11 -9.48
CA ALA A 117 11.10 2.13 -9.16
C ALA A 117 10.65 3.02 -7.99
N ILE A 118 9.36 3.33 -7.89
CA ILE A 118 8.80 4.08 -6.75
C ILE A 118 8.89 3.28 -5.44
N ILE A 119 8.65 1.95 -5.47
CA ILE A 119 8.86 1.07 -4.31
C ILE A 119 10.33 1.13 -3.87
N GLU A 120 11.27 0.98 -4.78
CA GLU A 120 12.71 1.04 -4.47
C GLU A 120 13.12 2.39 -3.88
N LYS A 121 12.68 3.50 -4.46
CA LYS A 121 12.95 4.85 -3.94
C LYS A 121 12.33 5.06 -2.56
N SER A 122 11.14 4.50 -2.31
CA SER A 122 10.47 4.56 -1.01
C SER A 122 11.23 3.78 0.06
N LYS A 123 11.72 2.57 -0.29
CA LYS A 123 12.58 1.74 0.58
C LYS A 123 13.88 2.44 0.94
N LEU A 124 14.56 3.02 -0.05
CA LEU A 124 15.82 3.76 0.16
C LEU A 124 15.65 4.95 1.13
N LYS A 125 14.44 5.51 1.20
CA LYS A 125 14.10 6.63 2.10
C LYS A 125 13.49 6.19 3.44
N GLY A 126 13.32 4.88 3.67
CA GLY A 126 12.69 4.36 4.88
C GLY A 126 11.21 4.76 5.01
N ILE A 127 10.50 4.96 3.91
CA ILE A 127 9.07 5.33 3.93
C ILE A 127 8.23 4.05 4.11
N PRO A 128 7.29 4.00 5.08
CA PRO A 128 6.33 2.89 5.19
C PRO A 128 5.51 2.69 3.91
N ILE A 129 5.34 1.42 3.49
CA ILE A 129 4.69 1.06 2.22
C ILE A 129 3.53 0.11 2.50
N ILE A 130 2.37 0.37 1.90
CA ILE A 130 1.25 -0.57 1.85
C ILE A 130 1.13 -1.03 0.40
N ILE A 131 1.15 -2.34 0.18
CA ILE A 131 0.98 -2.94 -1.15
C ILE A 131 -0.39 -3.64 -1.22
N ASP A 132 -1.22 -3.21 -2.16
CA ASP A 132 -2.57 -3.75 -2.37
C ASP A 132 -2.84 -3.99 -3.86
N ALA A 133 -3.87 -4.76 -4.19
CA ALA A 133 -4.36 -4.96 -5.57
C ALA A 133 -3.25 -5.29 -6.60
N ASP A 134 -3.14 -4.54 -7.71
CA ASP A 134 -2.13 -4.79 -8.74
C ASP A 134 -0.68 -4.54 -8.25
N GLY A 135 -0.50 -3.83 -7.13
CA GLY A 135 0.78 -3.81 -6.43
C GLY A 135 1.17 -5.20 -5.91
N LEU A 136 0.21 -5.98 -5.40
CA LEU A 136 0.45 -7.37 -4.99
C LEU A 136 0.67 -8.28 -6.20
N TRP A 137 0.04 -7.98 -7.34
CA TRP A 137 0.36 -8.65 -8.59
C TRP A 137 1.85 -8.43 -8.93
N LEU A 138 2.34 -7.19 -8.90
CA LEU A 138 3.76 -6.87 -9.12
C LEU A 138 4.67 -7.63 -8.15
N ILE A 139 4.36 -7.62 -6.85
CA ILE A 139 5.14 -8.35 -5.84
C ILE A 139 5.11 -9.86 -6.08
N SER A 140 4.00 -10.43 -6.55
CA SER A 140 3.96 -11.87 -6.89
C SER A 140 4.87 -12.23 -8.07
N GLN A 141 5.13 -11.30 -8.98
CA GLN A 141 6.08 -11.51 -10.09
C GLN A 141 7.53 -11.33 -9.63
N GLN A 142 7.79 -10.40 -8.71
CA GLN A 142 9.12 -10.11 -8.19
C GLN A 142 9.11 -9.91 -6.67
N PRO A 143 9.03 -10.98 -5.86
CA PRO A 143 8.87 -10.82 -4.41
C PRO A 143 10.06 -10.16 -3.70
N SER A 144 11.26 -10.31 -4.26
CA SER A 144 12.49 -9.67 -3.78
C SER A 144 12.40 -8.13 -3.74
N LEU A 145 11.45 -7.54 -4.48
CA LEU A 145 11.20 -6.11 -4.48
C LEU A 145 10.83 -5.58 -3.09
N ILE A 146 10.10 -6.36 -2.29
CA ILE A 146 9.68 -5.95 -0.94
C ILE A 146 10.30 -6.80 0.18
N GLN A 147 10.82 -7.98 -0.13
CA GLN A 147 11.40 -8.91 0.85
C GLN A 147 12.42 -8.22 1.79
N GLY A 148 12.28 -8.47 3.09
CA GLY A 148 13.12 -7.90 4.16
C GLY A 148 12.84 -6.44 4.53
N TYR A 149 11.93 -5.76 3.83
CA TYR A 149 11.53 -4.40 4.18
C TYR A 149 10.41 -4.40 5.22
N GLN A 150 10.77 -4.46 6.50
CA GLN A 150 9.85 -4.56 7.64
C GLN A 150 8.86 -3.39 7.80
N ARG A 151 9.02 -2.29 7.05
CA ARG A 151 8.08 -1.17 7.01
C ARG A 151 7.00 -1.35 5.93
N ALA A 152 6.92 -2.54 5.31
CA ALA A 152 5.88 -2.90 4.36
C ALA A 152 4.71 -3.65 5.03
N ILE A 153 3.51 -3.39 4.53
CA ILE A 153 2.29 -4.15 4.83
C ILE A 153 1.69 -4.62 3.51
N LEU A 154 1.36 -5.91 3.41
CA LEU A 154 0.70 -6.50 2.24
C LEU A 154 -0.73 -6.83 2.61
N THR A 155 -1.70 -6.48 1.76
CA THR A 155 -3.14 -6.66 2.05
C THR A 155 -3.86 -7.58 1.07
N PRO A 156 -3.36 -8.81 0.80
CA PRO A 156 -3.96 -9.67 -0.21
C PRO A 156 -5.36 -10.18 0.15
N ASN A 157 -6.25 -10.21 -0.82
CA ASN A 157 -7.42 -11.10 -0.78
C ASN A 157 -6.99 -12.57 -0.97
N TYR A 158 -7.93 -13.51 -0.86
CA TYR A 158 -7.65 -14.94 -1.02
C TYR A 158 -6.86 -15.28 -2.30
N MET A 159 -7.27 -14.75 -3.45
CA MET A 159 -6.63 -15.06 -4.75
C MET A 159 -5.24 -14.43 -4.87
N GLU A 160 -5.08 -13.19 -4.39
CA GLU A 160 -3.78 -12.51 -4.35
C GLU A 160 -2.82 -13.22 -3.38
N PHE A 161 -3.33 -13.70 -2.25
CA PHE A 161 -2.58 -14.43 -1.25
C PHE A 161 -2.06 -15.74 -1.82
N SER A 162 -2.92 -16.55 -2.46
CA SER A 162 -2.49 -17.82 -3.05
C SER A 162 -1.42 -17.63 -4.12
N ARG A 163 -1.57 -16.63 -5.00
CA ARG A 163 -0.55 -16.30 -6.01
C ARG A 163 0.78 -15.91 -5.37
N LEU A 164 0.74 -15.05 -4.35
CA LEU A 164 1.94 -14.59 -3.66
C LEU A 164 2.61 -15.72 -2.86
N TYR A 165 1.81 -16.58 -2.23
CA TYR A 165 2.27 -17.74 -1.48
C TYR A 165 3.01 -18.73 -2.39
N GLU A 166 2.40 -19.10 -3.51
CA GLU A 166 3.03 -19.98 -4.51
C GLU A 166 4.31 -19.38 -5.10
N ALA A 167 4.30 -18.08 -5.40
CA ALA A 167 5.49 -17.38 -5.90
C ALA A 167 6.66 -17.37 -4.90
N MET A 168 6.36 -17.29 -3.61
CA MET A 168 7.37 -17.22 -2.54
C MET A 168 7.87 -18.59 -2.07
N LEU A 169 6.94 -19.51 -1.82
CA LEU A 169 7.22 -20.78 -1.15
C LEU A 169 7.33 -21.95 -2.14
N ARG A 170 6.89 -21.76 -3.39
CA ARG A 170 6.82 -22.81 -4.42
C ARG A 170 5.92 -23.99 -4.05
N ASP A 171 4.98 -23.75 -3.14
CA ASP A 171 3.98 -24.68 -2.66
C ASP A 171 2.58 -24.06 -2.77
N PRO A 172 1.52 -24.85 -2.97
CA PRO A 172 0.15 -24.35 -2.90
C PRO A 172 -0.24 -24.00 -1.46
N VAL A 173 -1.26 -23.14 -1.31
CA VAL A 173 -1.84 -22.83 0.00
C VAL A 173 -2.60 -24.04 0.54
N ASP A 174 -2.32 -24.41 1.77
CA ASP A 174 -3.09 -25.40 2.52
C ASP A 174 -4.37 -24.75 3.05
N SER A 175 -5.52 -25.18 2.52
CA SER A 175 -6.84 -24.68 2.91
C SER A 175 -7.27 -25.12 4.31
N SER A 176 -6.59 -26.08 4.93
CA SER A 176 -6.86 -26.52 6.29
C SER A 176 -6.09 -25.73 7.37
N ASP A 177 -4.98 -25.08 6.99
CA ASP A 177 -4.10 -24.32 7.89
C ASP A 177 -3.86 -22.89 7.40
N HIS A 178 -4.91 -22.07 7.40
CA HIS A 178 -4.81 -20.68 6.98
C HIS A 178 -3.85 -19.86 7.85
N HIS A 179 -3.91 -20.01 9.18
CA HIS A 179 -3.03 -19.29 10.11
C HIS A 179 -1.55 -19.62 9.87
N GLY A 180 -1.21 -20.90 9.73
CA GLY A 180 0.16 -21.30 9.43
C GLY A 180 0.60 -20.85 8.04
N CYS A 181 -0.29 -20.80 7.04
CA CYS A 181 0.04 -20.23 5.73
C CYS A 181 0.42 -18.75 5.82
N VAL A 182 -0.35 -17.91 6.52
CA VAL A 182 -0.03 -16.48 6.64
C VAL A 182 1.29 -16.27 7.40
N LEU A 183 1.51 -17.04 8.46
CA LEU A 183 2.77 -17.02 9.22
C LEU A 183 3.97 -17.39 8.34
N ARG A 184 3.88 -18.51 7.60
CA ARG A 184 4.95 -18.97 6.70
C ARG A 184 5.25 -17.96 5.61
N LEU A 185 4.21 -17.36 5.01
CA LEU A 185 4.40 -16.33 3.98
C LEU A 185 5.10 -15.09 4.54
N SER A 186 4.64 -14.60 5.70
CA SER A 186 5.25 -13.48 6.39
C SER A 186 6.74 -13.72 6.70
N GLN A 187 7.08 -14.91 7.21
CA GLN A 187 8.46 -15.34 7.47
C GLN A 187 9.30 -15.42 6.20
N ALA A 188 8.79 -16.03 5.13
CA ALA A 188 9.48 -16.13 3.85
C ALA A 188 9.76 -14.76 3.23
N LEU A 189 8.86 -13.79 3.43
CA LEU A 189 9.03 -12.40 3.02
C LEU A 189 10.01 -11.61 3.90
N GLY A 190 10.54 -12.19 4.98
CA GLY A 190 11.48 -11.54 5.90
C GLY A 190 10.79 -10.84 7.07
N ASN A 191 9.76 -11.47 7.63
CA ASN A 191 8.93 -10.95 8.74
C ASN A 191 8.23 -9.64 8.36
N LEU A 192 7.59 -9.63 7.19
CA LEU A 192 6.73 -8.54 6.75
C LEU A 192 5.31 -8.76 7.24
N THR A 193 4.62 -7.68 7.59
CA THR A 193 3.22 -7.76 7.97
C THR A 193 2.35 -8.13 6.77
N VAL A 194 1.63 -9.24 6.89
CA VAL A 194 0.65 -9.70 5.89
C VAL A 194 -0.73 -9.69 6.52
N VAL A 195 -1.68 -9.04 5.86
CA VAL A 195 -3.12 -9.02 6.19
C VAL A 195 -3.85 -9.80 5.11
N GLN A 196 -4.09 -11.09 5.35
CA GLN A 196 -4.90 -11.91 4.46
C GLN A 196 -6.38 -11.58 4.69
N LYS A 197 -6.99 -10.90 3.72
CA LYS A 197 -8.40 -10.49 3.77
C LYS A 197 -9.33 -11.67 3.52
N GLY A 198 -10.37 -11.81 4.33
CA GLY A 198 -11.35 -12.90 4.24
C GLY A 198 -12.63 -12.62 5.03
N GLU A 199 -13.41 -13.67 5.34
CA GLU A 199 -14.52 -13.54 6.29
C GLU A 199 -14.02 -13.09 7.67
N ARG A 200 -12.83 -13.59 8.04
CA ARG A 200 -12.02 -13.11 9.16
C ARG A 200 -10.64 -12.80 8.63
N ASP A 201 -10.18 -11.58 8.85
CA ASP A 201 -8.84 -11.18 8.44
C ASP A 201 -7.80 -11.85 9.34
N LEU A 202 -6.77 -12.42 8.71
CA LEU A 202 -5.62 -13.00 9.40
C LEU A 202 -4.43 -12.07 9.23
N ILE A 203 -3.83 -11.68 10.36
CA ILE A 203 -2.68 -10.77 10.41
C ILE A 203 -1.48 -11.50 11.00
N SER A 204 -0.34 -11.45 10.32
CA SER A 204 0.94 -11.96 10.84
C SER A 204 2.07 -11.01 10.51
N ASP A 205 2.94 -10.75 11.49
CA ASP A 205 4.23 -10.06 11.33
C ASP A 205 5.42 -11.04 11.25
N GLY A 206 5.17 -12.35 11.36
CA GLY A 206 6.16 -13.40 11.24
C GLY A 206 6.63 -13.94 12.59
N GLU A 207 6.24 -13.29 13.70
CA GLU A 207 6.49 -13.77 15.06
C GLU A 207 5.43 -14.80 15.47
N LYS A 208 5.86 -15.90 16.10
CA LYS A 208 4.93 -16.87 16.68
C LYS A 208 4.34 -16.32 17.98
N GLY A 209 3.05 -16.00 17.97
CA GLY A 209 2.27 -15.76 19.17
C GLY A 209 2.44 -14.36 19.78
N LYS A 210 1.47 -13.49 19.50
CA LYS A 210 1.02 -12.40 20.38
C LYS A 210 -0.51 -12.40 20.40
#